data_AF-A0A3C0MFG6-F1
#
_entry.id   AF-A0A3C0MFG6-F1
#
_cell.length_a   1.000
_cell.length_b   1.000
_cell.length_c   1.000
_cell.angle_alpha   90.00
_cell.angle_beta   90.00
_cell.angle_gamma   90.00
#
_symmetry.space_group_name_H-M   'P 1'
#
loop_
_entity.id
_entity.type
_entity.pdbx_description
1 polymer ?
#
loop_
_entity_poly.entity_id
_entity_poly.type
_entity_poly.pdbx_seq_one_letter_code
_entity_poly.pdbx_strand_id
1 'polypeptide(L)'
;APQLGAAAIKAAMERAGSPEVDEVLMGCVLPAGLGQAPARQAAIHGGVAKSVPCTTISKVCGSGMMAVMLGADRIASGQAAVVVAGGMESMTNAPYLLPKAR
;
A
#
# COMPACT_ATOMS: atom_id res chain seq x y z
N ALA A 1 -8.51 -4.65 -4.92
CA ALA A 1 -7.98 -3.79 -3.83
C ALA A 1 -7.09 -2.64 -4.34
N PRO A 2 -6.16 -2.83 -5.31
CA PRO A 2 -5.23 -1.77 -5.74
C PRO A 2 -5.87 -0.45 -6.15
N GLN A 3 -7.02 -0.48 -6.82
CA GLN A 3 -7.77 0.71 -7.25
C GLN A 3 -8.36 1.48 -6.06
N LEU A 4 -8.82 0.77 -5.02
CA LEU A 4 -9.29 1.39 -3.78
C LEU A 4 -8.12 2.06 -3.04
N GLY A 5 -6.97 1.37 -2.98
CA GLY A 5 -5.74 1.94 -2.43
C GLY A 5 -5.27 3.16 -3.21
N ALA A 6 -5.31 3.11 -4.55
CA ALA A 6 -4.94 4.23 -5.42
C ALA A 6 -5.78 5.47 -5.18
N ALA A 7 -7.11 5.30 -5.05
CA ALA A 7 -8.02 6.41 -4.72
C ALA A 7 -7.67 7.04 -3.36
N ALA A 8 -7.39 6.21 -2.35
CA ALA A 8 -6.99 6.68 -1.02
C ALA A 8 -5.64 7.42 -1.05
N ILE A 9 -4.64 6.87 -1.75
CA ILE A 9 -3.31 7.48 -1.91
C ILE A 9 -3.45 8.84 -2.59
N LYS A 10 -4.14 8.91 -3.73
CA LYS A 10 -4.33 10.14 -4.49
C LYS A 10 -4.97 11.23 -3.61
N ALA A 11 -6.08 10.92 -2.95
CA ALA A 11 -6.77 11.87 -2.08
C ALA A 11 -5.93 12.29 -0.85
N ALA A 12 -5.11 11.39 -0.30
CA ALA A 12 -4.19 11.72 0.78
C ALA A 12 -3.09 12.68 0.34
N MET A 13 -2.44 12.40 -0.81
CA MET A 13 -1.41 13.27 -1.36
C MET A 13 -1.95 14.64 -1.74
N GLU A 14 -3.11 14.70 -2.41
CA GLU A 14 -3.75 15.98 -2.78
C GLU A 14 -4.03 16.85 -1.54
N ARG A 15 -4.58 16.27 -0.47
CA ARG A 15 -4.82 16.99 0.80
C ARG A 15 -3.53 17.42 1.50
N ALA A 16 -2.44 16.67 1.33
CA ALA A 16 -1.12 17.00 1.85
C ALA A 16 -0.35 18.02 0.99
N GLY A 17 -0.92 18.51 -0.12
CA GLY A 17 -0.26 19.45 -1.02
C GLY A 17 0.66 18.81 -2.06
N SER A 18 0.45 17.53 -2.38
CA SER A 18 1.23 16.75 -3.36
C SER A 18 2.74 16.75 -3.11
N PRO A 19 3.19 16.33 -1.91
CA PRO A 19 4.62 16.31 -1.59
C PRO A 19 5.38 15.29 -2.45
N GLU A 20 6.70 15.49 -2.58
CA GLU A 20 7.60 14.45 -3.08
C GLU A 20 7.66 13.31 -2.05
N VAL A 21 7.43 12.07 -2.49
CA VAL A 21 7.29 10.89 -1.63
C VAL A 21 8.55 10.03 -1.75
N ASP A 22 9.14 9.65 -0.62
CA ASP A 22 10.34 8.80 -0.58
C ASP A 22 10.01 7.31 -0.57
N GLU A 23 8.89 6.91 0.05
CA GLU A 23 8.49 5.49 0.14
C GLU A 23 6.96 5.34 0.25
N VAL A 24 6.42 4.25 -0.28
CA VAL A 24 5.01 3.84 -0.10
C VAL A 24 4.91 2.50 0.61
N LEU A 25 4.22 2.47 1.74
CA LEU A 25 3.98 1.27 2.55
C LEU A 25 2.48 0.99 2.62
N MET A 26 2.01 -0.12 2.06
CA MET A 26 0.57 -0.44 2.06
C MET A 26 0.29 -1.86 2.55
N GLY A 27 -0.59 -1.96 3.54
CA GLY A 27 -1.13 -3.22 4.02
C GLY A 27 -2.11 -3.87 3.04
N CYS A 28 -2.00 -5.20 2.83
CA CYS A 28 -2.94 -6.01 2.04
C CYS A 28 -2.87 -7.46 2.53
N VAL A 29 -4.00 -8.06 2.93
CA VAL A 29 -4.04 -9.42 3.51
C VAL A 29 -4.34 -10.48 2.46
N LEU A 30 -5.25 -10.19 1.52
CA LEU A 30 -5.67 -11.13 0.48
C LEU A 30 -5.10 -10.74 -0.89
N PRO A 31 -3.80 -11.02 -1.18
CA PRO A 31 -3.17 -10.63 -2.44
C PRO A 31 -3.56 -11.53 -3.63
N ALA A 32 -4.21 -12.67 -3.37
CA ALA A 32 -4.57 -13.62 -4.42
C ALA A 32 -5.44 -12.96 -5.50
N GLY A 33 -5.08 -13.15 -6.77
CA GLY A 33 -5.78 -12.55 -7.91
C GLY A 33 -5.51 -11.06 -8.13
N LEU A 34 -4.73 -10.39 -7.28
CA LEU A 34 -4.39 -8.96 -7.45
C LEU A 34 -3.15 -8.72 -8.31
N GLY A 35 -2.39 -9.77 -8.64
CA GLY A 35 -1.09 -9.65 -9.30
C GLY A 35 0.05 -9.31 -8.33
N GLN A 36 1.23 -9.04 -8.88
CA GLN A 36 2.45 -8.81 -8.10
C GLN A 36 2.48 -7.42 -7.46
N ALA A 37 3.08 -7.33 -6.27
CA ALA A 37 3.28 -6.08 -5.53
C ALA A 37 2.04 -5.14 -5.49
N PRO A 38 0.93 -5.52 -4.82
CA PRO A 38 -0.29 -4.71 -4.76
C PRO A 38 -0.06 -3.25 -4.33
N ALA A 39 0.82 -2.98 -3.36
CA ALA A 39 1.18 -1.63 -2.93
C ALA A 39 1.74 -0.78 -4.09
N ARG A 40 2.57 -1.38 -4.94
CA ARG A 40 3.16 -0.71 -6.11
C ARG A 40 2.11 -0.37 -7.15
N GLN A 41 1.16 -1.28 -7.39
CA GLN A 41 0.04 -1.02 -8.30
C GLN A 41 -0.81 0.14 -7.78
N ALA A 42 -1.15 0.14 -6.49
CA ALA A 42 -1.89 1.23 -5.86
C ALA A 42 -1.15 2.57 -5.96
N ALA A 43 0.16 2.58 -5.69
CA ALA A 43 1.00 3.78 -5.79
C ALA A 43 1.00 4.38 -7.21
N ILE A 44 1.26 3.56 -8.23
CA ILE A 44 1.27 4.01 -9.64
C ILE A 44 -0.09 4.58 -10.03
N HIS A 45 -1.19 3.87 -9.72
CA HIS A 45 -2.53 4.34 -10.04
C HIS A 45 -2.95 5.56 -9.20
N GLY A 46 -2.35 5.75 -8.03
CA GLY A 46 -2.54 6.91 -7.16
C GLY A 46 -1.74 8.15 -7.57
N GLY A 47 -0.92 8.06 -8.63
CA GLY A 47 -0.13 9.17 -9.15
C GLY A 47 1.28 9.29 -8.55
N VAL A 48 1.74 8.31 -7.76
CA VAL A 48 3.11 8.29 -7.23
C VAL A 48 4.09 7.97 -8.35
N ALA A 49 5.25 8.64 -8.35
CA ALA A 49 6.30 8.41 -9.34
C ALA A 49 6.82 6.96 -9.31
N LYS A 50 7.14 6.41 -10.49
CA LYS A 50 7.63 5.03 -10.64
C LYS A 50 9.00 4.80 -10.00
N SER A 51 9.78 5.84 -9.71
CA SER A 51 11.05 5.72 -8.98
C SER A 51 10.84 5.40 -7.50
N VAL A 52 9.68 5.74 -6.93
CA VAL A 52 9.42 5.61 -5.49
C VAL A 52 9.31 4.13 -5.10
N PRO A 53 10.12 3.63 -4.14
CA PRO A 53 10.02 2.27 -3.64
C PRO A 53 8.66 2.02 -2.97
N CYS A 54 8.14 0.80 -3.11
CA CYS A 54 6.87 0.40 -2.52
C CYS A 54 6.96 -0.97 -1.86
N THR A 55 6.37 -1.12 -0.68
CA THR A 55 6.33 -2.39 0.05
C THR A 55 4.88 -2.76 0.38
N THR A 56 4.49 -4.00 0.03
CA THR A 56 3.21 -4.58 0.46
C THR A 56 3.42 -5.33 1.77
N ILE A 57 2.63 -5.01 2.80
CA ILE A 57 2.78 -5.58 4.14
C ILE A 57 1.58 -6.47 4.44
N SER A 58 1.84 -7.67 4.97
CA SER A 58 0.80 -8.55 5.49
C SER A 58 1.08 -8.88 6.95
N LYS A 59 0.24 -8.33 7.82
CA LYS A 59 0.13 -8.61 9.25
C LYS A 59 -1.35 -8.80 9.62
N VAL A 60 -2.09 -9.51 8.76
CA VAL A 60 -3.54 -9.75 8.91
C VAL A 60 -4.27 -8.42 9.20
N CYS A 61 -5.15 -8.36 10.20
CA CYS A 61 -5.92 -7.16 10.56
C CYS A 61 -5.02 -5.95 10.89
N GLY A 62 -3.79 -6.19 11.33
CA GLY A 62 -2.82 -5.16 11.68
C GLY A 62 -2.00 -4.62 10.51
N SER A 63 -2.23 -5.06 9.26
CA SER A 63 -1.37 -4.72 8.12
C SER A 63 -1.26 -3.22 7.86
N GLY A 64 -2.39 -2.49 7.91
CA GLY A 64 -2.39 -1.04 7.70
C GLY A 64 -1.66 -0.29 8.81
N MET A 65 -1.86 -0.70 10.07
CA MET A 65 -1.17 -0.10 11.21
C MET A 65 0.33 -0.42 11.20
N MET A 66 0.71 -1.65 10.81
CA MET A 66 2.12 -2.01 10.62
C MET A 66 2.80 -1.14 9.56
N ALA A 67 2.10 -0.79 8.48
CA ALA A 67 2.61 0.13 7.47
C ALA A 67 2.87 1.52 8.05
N VAL A 68 1.97 2.03 8.89
CA VAL A 68 2.15 3.32 9.58
C VAL A 68 3.32 3.26 10.56
N MET A 69 3.46 2.18 11.34
CA MET A 69 4.58 2.01 12.27
C MET A 69 5.92 2.00 11.54
N LEU A 70 6.04 1.22 10.45
CA LEU A 70 7.26 1.22 9.64
C LEU A 70 7.54 2.58 9.01
N GLY A 71 6.51 3.28 8.52
CA GLY A 71 6.68 4.63 7.97
C GLY A 71 7.18 5.63 9.02
N ALA A 72 6.66 5.54 10.25
CA ALA A 72 7.14 6.34 11.37
C ALA A 72 8.60 6.02 11.70
N ASP A 73 9.00 4.75 11.71
CA ASP A 73 10.38 4.33 11.95
C ASP A 73 11.33 4.86 10.86
N ARG A 74 10.91 4.86 9.59
CA ARG A 74 11.68 5.45 8.48
C ARG A 74 11.93 6.94 8.66
N ILE A 75 10.91 7.68 9.07
CA ILE A 75 11.02 9.11 9.35
C ILE A 75 11.91 9.35 10.57
N ALA A 76 11.67 8.64 11.67
CA ALA A 76 12.42 8.77 12.91
C ALA A 76 13.91 8.43 12.74
N SER A 77 14.24 7.47 11.88
CA SER A 77 15.62 7.09 11.57
C SER A 77 16.30 7.98 10.52
N GLY A 78 15.59 8.97 9.95
CA GLY A 78 16.10 9.85 8.90
C GLY A 78 16.27 9.19 7.54
N GLN A 79 15.69 8.01 7.31
CA GLN A 79 15.77 7.29 6.03
C GLN A 79 14.77 7.82 4.98
N ALA A 80 13.71 8.48 5.43
CA ALA A 80 12.70 9.12 4.59
C ALA A 80 12.23 10.41 5.26
N ALA A 81 11.85 11.42 4.48
CA ALA A 81 11.19 12.62 4.97
C ALA A 81 9.67 12.52 4.81
N VAL A 82 9.20 11.91 3.71
CA VAL A 82 7.78 11.77 3.38
C VAL A 82 7.47 10.33 3.00
N VAL A 83 6.56 9.70 3.75
CA VAL A 83 6.11 8.32 3.52
C VAL A 83 4.60 8.29 3.35
N VAL A 84 4.12 7.62 2.31
CA VAL A 84 2.69 7.26 2.19
C VAL A 84 2.50 5.91 2.86
N ALA A 85 1.76 5.88 3.97
CA ALA A 85 1.47 4.66 4.71
C ALA A 85 -0.03 4.42 4.85
N GLY A 86 -0.48 3.17 4.72
CA GLY A 86 -1.89 2.83 4.87
C GLY A 86 -2.21 1.37 4.58
N GLY A 87 -3.45 1.10 4.18
CA GLY A 87 -3.89 -0.25 3.83
C GLY A 87 -5.02 -0.24 2.80
N MET A 88 -5.20 -1.37 2.14
CA MET A 88 -6.27 -1.61 1.18
C MET A 88 -6.69 -3.07 1.23
N GLU A 89 -7.98 -3.32 1.03
CA GLU A 89 -8.51 -4.68 0.97
C GLU A 89 -9.79 -4.73 0.12
N SER A 90 -10.13 -5.89 -0.44
CA SER A 90 -11.43 -6.08 -1.09
C SER A 90 -11.97 -7.47 -0.81
N MET A 91 -12.69 -7.60 0.31
CA MET A 91 -13.35 -8.85 0.70
C MET A 91 -14.38 -9.31 -0.33
N THR A 92 -15.06 -8.37 -0.99
CA THR A 92 -16.04 -8.65 -2.05
C THR A 92 -15.44 -9.37 -3.25
N ASN A 93 -14.18 -9.07 -3.59
CA ASN A 93 -13.51 -9.63 -4.77
C ASN A 93 -12.45 -10.68 -4.38
N ALA A 94 -12.43 -11.14 -3.13
CA ALA A 94 -11.53 -12.19 -2.72
C ALA A 94 -11.86 -13.48 -3.50
N PRO A 95 -10.86 -14.13 -4.11
CA PRO A 95 -11.12 -15.30 -4.95
C PRO A 95 -11.57 -16.49 -4.10
N TYR A 96 -12.46 -17.32 -4.66
CA TYR A 96 -12.79 -18.62 -4.09
C TYR A 96 -11.58 -19.55 -4.18
N LEU A 97 -11.16 -20.10 -3.04
CA LEU A 97 -10.08 -21.08 -2.98
C LEU A 97 -10.62 -22.49 -3.23
N LEU A 98 -10.05 -23.18 -4.22
CA LEU A 98 -10.33 -24.59 -4.48
C LEU A 98 -9.26 -25.46 -3.80
N PRO A 99 -9.62 -26.31 -2.82
CA PRO A 99 -8.66 -27.20 -2.19
C PRO A 99 -7.97 -28.11 -3.22
N LYS A 100 -6.64 -28.20 -3.15
CA LYS A 100 -5.78 -29.06 -4.00
C LYS A 100 -5.68 -28.68 -5.49
N ALA A 101 -6.26 -27.55 -5.92
CA ALA A 101 -5.94 -26.92 -7.19
C ALA A 101 -4.68 -26.05 -6.98
N ARG A 102 -3.55 -26.47 -7.54
CA ARG A 102 -2.25 -25.81 -7.42
C ARG A 102 -1.60 -25.74 -8.80
#